data_AF-A0AAN0JZX9-F1
#
_entry.id   AF-A0AAN0JZX9-F1
#
_cell.length_a   1.000
_cell.length_b   1.000
_cell.length_c   1.000
_cell.angle_alpha   90.00
_cell.angle_beta   90.00
_cell.angle_gamma   90.00
#
_symmetry.space_group_name_H-M   'P 1'
#
loop_
_entity.id
_entity.type
_entity.pdbx_description
1 polymer ?
#
loop_
_entity_poly.entity_id
_entity_poly.type
_entity_poly.pdbx_seq_one_letter_code
_entity_poly.pdbx_strand_id
1 'polypeptide(L)'
;MKNLFVHLTASDQNFLEKGKFLFTCSNVKMEVDSEMFKTYCDHFCSHCVAMKKNVYQGTQKHYMIAMAEKQEDETTFVDFCCFPCQMGCKQLVTKQYKDEEFTISSLKSIMFDDEGSLSVAFDPDSVLGWERDYNGFCTGEISESEVDYFKVMGCEAGNVNKENIEKLQLMEETLLYPPRLRYTFSCLNSFIALDTTKVKAIFSGMSKPLQINVTLKKPQENESASTTQLTPPLTPNIAPANDIKSDAVLMKILIVTADIFCDDHRGSKWFVFGLKLGLNIPQLHKIEIQYNTPTQFARESLLLWRTENKTATWEPVAAALESIDLKSVAIQLEGQFKEQRPMPTLPNSVLEAEPSLPALNNLVGAKIEDKYHLFGIAVGLNEGRLRGLDKDYPTCQERFNQVFYEWSQVDPNTFKWKTVIEILQSDTIKATSVAELVIEHLSSI
;
A
#
# COMPACT_ATOMS: atom_id res chain seq x y z
N MET A 1 -21.07 24.65 -33.74
CA MET A 1 -19.81 24.61 -33.00
C MET A 1 -18.84 23.71 -33.76
N LYS A 2 -17.69 24.23 -34.21
CA LYS A 2 -16.64 23.38 -34.79
C LYS A 2 -16.02 22.58 -33.64
N ASN A 3 -16.07 21.24 -33.70
CA ASN A 3 -15.31 20.39 -32.79
C ASN A 3 -13.82 20.68 -33.00
N LEU A 4 -13.21 21.41 -32.07
CA LEU A 4 -11.77 21.61 -32.06
C LEU A 4 -11.13 20.31 -31.56
N PHE A 5 -10.67 19.47 -32.49
CA PHE A 5 -9.81 18.35 -32.16
C PHE A 5 -8.40 18.89 -31.90
N VAL A 6 -7.93 18.78 -30.66
CA VAL A 6 -6.59 19.20 -30.27
C VAL A 6 -5.66 18.00 -30.34
N HIS A 7 -4.67 18.05 -31.23
CA HIS A 7 -3.61 17.06 -31.32
C HIS A 7 -2.55 17.35 -30.26
N LEU A 8 -2.29 16.38 -29.38
CA LEU A 8 -1.31 16.49 -28.30
C LEU A 8 -0.09 15.59 -28.61
N THR A 9 1.11 16.15 -28.50
CA THR A 9 2.39 15.43 -28.63
C THR A 9 3.14 15.43 -27.31
N ALA A 10 3.66 14.28 -26.87
CA ALA A 10 4.53 14.17 -25.70
C ALA A 10 6.01 14.15 -26.09
N SER A 11 6.85 14.57 -25.15
CA SER A 11 8.32 14.50 -25.24
C SER A 11 8.84 13.38 -24.33
N ASP A 12 9.61 12.46 -24.89
CA ASP A 12 10.21 11.32 -24.20
C ASP A 12 11.17 11.75 -23.08
N GLN A 13 11.80 12.92 -23.22
CA GLN A 13 12.73 13.49 -22.24
C GLN A 13 12.05 13.77 -20.89
N ASN A 14 10.80 14.24 -20.90
CA ASN A 14 10.06 14.51 -19.66
C ASN A 14 9.70 13.21 -18.91
N PHE A 15 9.44 12.12 -19.63
CA PHE A 15 9.20 10.83 -19.00
C PHE A 15 10.45 10.31 -18.30
N LEU A 16 11.61 10.42 -18.95
CA LEU A 16 12.89 9.98 -18.38
C LEU A 16 13.29 10.76 -17.12
N GLU A 17 13.00 12.06 -17.06
CA GLU A 17 13.39 12.93 -15.94
C GLU A 17 12.39 12.92 -14.78
N LYS A 18 11.09 12.78 -15.07
CA LYS A 18 10.00 13.01 -14.09
C LYS A 18 9.05 11.81 -13.93
N GLY A 19 9.27 10.73 -14.69
CA GLY A 19 8.43 9.54 -14.70
C GLY A 19 7.04 9.75 -15.29
N LYS A 20 6.80 10.82 -16.07
CA LYS A 20 5.48 11.22 -16.57
C LYS A 20 5.53 11.76 -17.99
N PHE A 21 4.58 11.37 -18.83
CA PHE A 21 4.40 11.99 -20.14
C PHE A 21 3.67 13.33 -19.96
N LEU A 22 4.30 14.40 -20.42
CA LEU A 22 3.70 15.73 -20.41
C LEU A 22 3.26 16.11 -21.83
N PHE A 23 1.97 16.36 -22.00
CA PHE A 23 1.37 16.81 -23.24
C PHE A 23 0.89 18.26 -23.06
N THR A 24 1.34 19.16 -23.95
CA THR A 24 0.96 20.57 -23.90
C THR A 24 0.24 21.01 -25.18
N CYS A 25 -0.87 21.72 -25.01
CA CYS A 25 -1.44 22.58 -26.03
C CYS A 25 -1.88 23.89 -25.38
N SER A 26 -1.80 24.99 -26.12
CA SER A 26 -2.04 26.41 -25.78
C SER A 26 -2.77 26.74 -24.46
N ASN A 27 -3.88 26.07 -24.12
CA ASN A 27 -4.70 26.34 -22.92
C ASN A 27 -5.05 25.09 -22.07
N VAL A 28 -4.52 23.91 -22.41
CA VAL A 28 -4.80 22.66 -21.67
C VAL A 28 -3.48 21.94 -21.44
N LYS A 29 -3.18 21.69 -20.18
CA LYS A 29 -2.04 20.86 -19.78
C LYS A 29 -2.57 19.47 -19.47
N MET A 30 -1.98 18.45 -20.08
CA MET A 30 -2.34 17.07 -19.80
C MET A 30 -1.10 16.32 -19.30
N GLU A 31 -1.23 15.72 -18.12
CA GLU A 31 -0.21 14.87 -17.52
C GLU A 31 -0.71 13.43 -17.63
N VAL A 32 0.08 12.57 -18.26
CA VAL A 32 -0.25 11.16 -18.44
C VAL A 32 0.78 10.37 -17.65
N ASP A 33 0.31 9.64 -16.66
CA ASP A 33 1.08 8.59 -16.00
C ASP A 33 0.75 7.23 -16.64
N SER A 34 1.34 6.15 -16.14
CA SER A 34 1.13 4.80 -16.69
C SER A 34 -0.31 4.29 -16.60
N GLU A 35 -1.19 4.93 -15.81
CA GLU A 35 -2.54 4.44 -15.52
C GLU A 35 -3.65 5.50 -15.68
N MET A 36 -3.31 6.79 -15.81
CA MET A 36 -4.26 7.90 -15.74
C MET A 36 -3.88 9.08 -16.63
N PHE A 37 -4.92 9.67 -17.24
CA PHE A 37 -4.84 10.95 -17.92
C PHE A 37 -5.36 12.06 -17.00
N LYS A 38 -4.50 12.97 -16.56
CA LYS A 38 -4.87 14.16 -15.80
C LYS A 38 -4.97 15.36 -16.73
N THR A 39 -6.14 15.96 -16.82
CA THR A 39 -6.40 17.19 -17.58
C THR A 39 -6.50 18.38 -16.64
N TYR A 40 -5.66 19.40 -16.84
CA TYR A 40 -5.77 20.68 -16.15
C TYR A 40 -6.48 21.68 -17.07
N CYS A 41 -7.62 22.20 -16.61
CA CYS A 41 -8.43 23.16 -17.34
C CYS A 41 -8.88 24.28 -16.42
N ASP A 42 -8.84 25.51 -16.91
CA ASP A 42 -9.17 26.71 -16.11
C ASP A 42 -10.70 26.91 -15.95
N HIS A 43 -11.50 25.96 -16.42
CA HIS A 43 -12.96 26.07 -16.61
C HIS A 43 -13.58 24.68 -16.73
N PHE A 44 -14.83 24.54 -16.25
CA PHE A 44 -15.57 23.28 -16.30
C PHE A 44 -16.02 22.95 -17.73
N CYS A 45 -15.58 21.81 -18.24
CA CYS A 45 -16.05 21.27 -19.51
C CYS A 45 -15.94 19.74 -19.53
N SER A 46 -16.65 19.10 -20.48
CA SER A 46 -16.59 17.66 -20.70
C SER A 46 -15.35 17.31 -21.52
N HIS A 47 -14.53 16.40 -20.98
CA HIS A 47 -13.32 15.90 -21.64
C HIS A 47 -13.51 14.42 -22.00
N CYS A 48 -12.97 14.02 -23.15
CA CYS A 48 -12.89 12.63 -23.55
C CYS A 48 -11.47 12.35 -24.05
N VAL A 49 -10.88 11.27 -23.57
CA VAL A 49 -9.62 10.74 -24.08
C VAL A 49 -9.97 9.55 -24.96
N ALA A 50 -9.53 9.59 -26.21
CA ALA A 50 -9.77 8.52 -27.16
C ALA A 50 -8.46 8.10 -27.81
N MET A 51 -8.33 6.79 -28.05
CA MET A 51 -7.20 6.23 -28.80
C MET A 51 -7.65 5.84 -30.21
N LYS A 52 -6.77 6.05 -31.19
CA LYS A 52 -7.04 5.67 -32.59
C LYS A 52 -7.25 4.15 -32.71
N LYS A 53 -8.28 3.72 -33.44
CA LYS A 53 -8.71 2.31 -33.60
C LYS A 53 -7.57 1.32 -33.85
N ASN A 54 -6.69 1.59 -34.82
CA ASN A 54 -5.59 0.67 -35.17
C ASN A 54 -4.57 0.55 -34.04
N VAL A 55 -4.38 1.62 -33.26
CA VAL A 55 -3.50 1.61 -32.08
C VAL A 55 -4.16 0.82 -30.97
N TYR A 56 -5.47 0.99 -30.74
CA TYR A 56 -6.23 0.20 -29.76
C TYR A 56 -6.18 -1.31 -30.01
N GLN A 57 -6.30 -1.74 -31.26
CA GLN A 57 -6.23 -3.16 -31.61
C GLN A 57 -4.85 -3.77 -31.41
N GLY A 58 -3.78 -3.00 -31.63
CA GLY A 58 -2.39 -3.47 -31.48
C GLY A 58 -1.77 -3.21 -30.11
N THR A 59 -2.52 -2.64 -29.17
CA THR A 59 -2.02 -2.35 -27.82
C THR A 59 -2.37 -3.51 -26.89
N GLN A 60 -1.38 -3.97 -26.13
CA GLN A 60 -1.61 -4.97 -25.09
C GLN A 60 -2.55 -4.40 -24.02
N LYS A 61 -3.65 -5.11 -23.76
CA LYS A 61 -4.68 -4.67 -22.83
C LYS A 61 -4.51 -5.34 -21.47
N HIS A 62 -4.72 -4.55 -20.42
CA HIS A 62 -4.74 -5.03 -19.05
C HIS A 62 -6.18 -5.28 -18.59
N TYR A 63 -6.37 -6.40 -17.92
CA TYR A 63 -7.64 -6.81 -17.33
C TYR A 63 -7.44 -7.06 -15.84
N MET A 64 -8.55 -7.20 -15.11
CA MET A 64 -8.56 -7.62 -13.72
C MET A 64 -9.38 -8.90 -13.57
N ILE A 65 -8.89 -9.80 -12.71
CA ILE A 65 -9.67 -10.92 -12.17
C ILE A 65 -9.99 -10.60 -10.71
N ALA A 66 -11.27 -10.52 -10.38
CA ALA A 66 -11.75 -10.48 -9.01
C ALA A 66 -12.21 -11.87 -8.58
N MET A 67 -11.67 -12.35 -7.47
CA MET A 67 -12.23 -13.48 -6.74
C MET A 67 -13.17 -12.93 -5.67
N ALA A 68 -14.40 -13.43 -5.65
CA ALA A 68 -15.35 -13.15 -4.60
C ALA A 68 -15.91 -14.45 -4.01
N GLU A 69 -16.20 -14.41 -2.71
CA GLU A 69 -16.67 -15.56 -1.95
C GLU A 69 -17.98 -15.23 -1.24
N LYS A 70 -18.89 -16.21 -1.20
CA LYS A 70 -20.11 -16.17 -0.40
C LYS A 70 -20.26 -17.51 0.30
N GLN A 71 -20.56 -17.49 1.60
CA GLN A 71 -20.85 -18.70 2.36
C GLN A 71 -22.36 -18.73 2.65
N GLU A 72 -23.02 -19.81 2.25
CA GLU A 72 -24.41 -20.10 2.63
C GLU A 72 -24.47 -21.52 3.17
N ASP A 73 -24.87 -21.68 4.44
CA ASP A 73 -24.95 -22.97 5.11
C ASP A 73 -23.64 -23.79 4.94
N GLU A 74 -23.76 -24.96 4.32
CA GLU A 74 -22.66 -25.91 4.06
C GLU A 74 -21.96 -25.67 2.71
N THR A 75 -22.32 -24.61 1.99
CA THR A 75 -21.84 -24.32 0.63
C THR A 75 -21.02 -23.03 0.58
N THR A 76 -19.81 -23.13 0.04
CA THR A 76 -18.99 -21.98 -0.32
C THR A 76 -19.11 -21.71 -1.82
N PHE A 77 -19.63 -20.54 -2.19
CA PHE A 77 -19.63 -20.04 -3.55
C PHE A 77 -18.36 -19.25 -3.81
N VAL A 78 -17.69 -19.55 -4.92
CA VAL A 78 -16.48 -18.87 -5.35
C VAL A 78 -16.69 -18.39 -6.78
N ASP A 79 -16.55 -17.08 -6.98
CA ASP A 79 -16.78 -16.44 -8.26
C ASP A 79 -15.50 -15.74 -8.74
N PHE A 80 -15.09 -16.03 -9.97
CA PHE A 80 -13.97 -15.38 -10.63
C PHE A 80 -14.50 -14.52 -11.79
N CYS A 81 -14.54 -13.20 -11.59
CA CYS A 81 -15.01 -12.25 -12.58
C CYS A 81 -13.82 -11.60 -13.29
N CYS A 82 -13.79 -11.66 -14.63
CA CYS A 82 -12.77 -11.01 -15.44
C CYS A 82 -13.34 -9.75 -16.11
N PHE A 83 -12.65 -8.62 -16.01
CA PHE A 83 -13.13 -7.34 -16.53
C PHE A 83 -11.98 -6.39 -16.90
N PRO A 84 -12.20 -5.38 -17.76
CA PRO A 84 -11.14 -4.43 -18.13
C PRO A 84 -10.59 -3.68 -16.93
N CYS A 85 -9.27 -3.40 -16.94
CA CYS A 85 -8.60 -2.67 -15.87
C CYS A 85 -8.93 -1.16 -15.92
N GLN A 86 -10.19 -0.82 -15.65
CA GLN A 86 -10.68 0.55 -15.57
C GLN A 86 -11.47 0.74 -14.28
N MET A 87 -11.37 1.94 -13.69
CA MET A 87 -12.00 2.24 -12.40
C MET A 87 -13.53 2.08 -12.43
N GLY A 88 -14.17 2.47 -13.54
CA GLY A 88 -15.63 2.29 -13.71
C GLY A 88 -16.04 0.81 -13.64
N CYS A 89 -15.28 -0.08 -14.29
CA CYS A 89 -15.54 -1.51 -14.26
C CYS A 89 -15.34 -2.09 -12.85
N LYS A 90 -14.29 -1.63 -12.13
CA LYS A 90 -14.06 -2.02 -10.74
C LYS A 90 -15.23 -1.62 -9.84
N GLN A 91 -15.74 -0.40 -9.99
CA GLN A 91 -16.89 0.08 -9.23
C GLN A 91 -18.16 -0.72 -9.55
N LEU A 92 -18.41 -1.00 -10.84
CA LEU A 92 -19.51 -1.84 -11.28
C LEU A 92 -19.45 -3.24 -10.63
N VAL A 93 -18.32 -3.94 -10.75
CA VAL A 93 -18.15 -5.30 -10.21
C VAL A 93 -18.24 -5.31 -8.69
N THR A 94 -17.69 -4.30 -8.02
CA THR A 94 -17.82 -4.16 -6.56
C THR A 94 -19.27 -4.00 -6.13
N LYS A 95 -20.04 -3.21 -6.89
CA LYS A 95 -21.48 -3.04 -6.65
C LYS A 95 -22.24 -4.36 -6.88
N GLN A 96 -22.02 -5.01 -8.02
CA GLN A 96 -22.67 -6.30 -8.36
C GLN A 96 -22.45 -7.34 -7.25
N TYR A 97 -21.21 -7.51 -6.79
CA TYR A 97 -20.93 -8.46 -5.71
C TYR A 97 -21.55 -8.05 -4.38
N LYS A 98 -21.57 -6.76 -4.06
CA LYS A 98 -22.23 -6.27 -2.85
C LYS A 98 -23.74 -6.54 -2.88
N ASP A 99 -24.38 -6.31 -4.02
CA ASP A 99 -25.82 -6.51 -4.21
C ASP A 99 -26.20 -8.01 -4.10
N GLU A 100 -25.29 -8.91 -4.47
CA GLU A 100 -25.43 -10.38 -4.35
C GLU A 100 -24.85 -10.97 -3.04
N GLU A 101 -24.42 -10.11 -2.10
CA GLU A 101 -23.83 -10.48 -0.81
C GLU A 101 -22.52 -11.28 -0.88
N PHE A 102 -21.77 -11.14 -1.98
CA PHE A 102 -20.42 -11.66 -2.12
C PHE A 102 -19.38 -10.71 -1.51
N THR A 103 -18.33 -11.28 -0.93
CA THR A 103 -17.16 -10.54 -0.45
C THR A 103 -15.99 -10.74 -1.41
N ILE A 104 -15.45 -9.65 -1.97
CA ILE A 104 -14.24 -9.71 -2.79
C ILE A 104 -13.04 -10.01 -1.89
N SER A 105 -12.42 -11.18 -2.09
CA SER A 105 -11.27 -11.64 -1.32
C SER A 105 -9.94 -11.47 -2.05
N SER A 106 -9.95 -11.37 -3.39
CA SER A 106 -8.75 -11.10 -4.17
C SER A 106 -9.07 -10.28 -5.42
N LEU A 107 -8.14 -9.41 -5.82
CA LEU A 107 -8.20 -8.66 -7.06
C LEU A 107 -6.80 -8.65 -7.70
N LYS A 108 -6.68 -9.13 -8.93
CA LYS A 108 -5.39 -9.32 -9.62
C LYS A 108 -5.42 -8.73 -11.02
N SER A 109 -4.37 -8.01 -11.40
CA SER A 109 -4.17 -7.53 -12.78
C SER A 109 -3.59 -8.64 -13.64
N ILE A 110 -4.11 -8.79 -14.85
CA ILE A 110 -3.72 -9.82 -15.80
C ILE A 110 -3.61 -9.26 -17.22
N MET A 111 -2.94 -10.02 -18.09
CA MET A 111 -2.98 -9.85 -19.53
C MET A 111 -3.15 -11.22 -20.15
N PHE A 112 -4.11 -11.34 -21.07
CA PHE A 112 -4.26 -12.53 -21.89
C PHE A 112 -2.97 -12.80 -22.67
N ASP A 113 -2.70 -14.08 -22.93
CA ASP A 113 -1.69 -14.48 -23.91
C ASP A 113 -2.23 -14.36 -25.34
N ASP A 114 -1.45 -14.82 -26.31
CA ASP A 114 -1.81 -14.75 -27.73
C ASP A 114 -3.02 -15.62 -28.11
N GLU A 115 -3.39 -16.60 -27.27
CA GLU A 115 -4.58 -17.45 -27.49
C GLU A 115 -5.86 -16.76 -27.04
N GLY A 116 -5.76 -15.86 -26.05
CA GLY A 116 -6.88 -15.03 -25.64
C GLY A 116 -8.01 -15.79 -24.96
N SER A 117 -7.75 -16.94 -24.34
CA SER A 117 -8.74 -17.71 -23.57
C SER A 117 -8.22 -18.07 -22.18
N LEU A 118 -8.91 -17.60 -21.14
CA LEU A 118 -8.59 -17.82 -19.74
C LEU A 118 -9.34 -19.04 -19.19
N SER A 119 -8.64 -20.03 -18.67
CA SER A 119 -9.23 -21.19 -18.00
C SER A 119 -8.70 -21.33 -16.57
N VAL A 120 -9.43 -22.09 -15.73
CA VAL A 120 -9.04 -22.33 -14.33
C VAL A 120 -9.05 -23.82 -14.00
N ALA A 121 -7.98 -24.27 -13.36
CA ALA A 121 -7.84 -25.58 -12.75
C ALA A 121 -7.64 -25.44 -11.25
N PHE A 122 -7.82 -26.52 -10.48
CA PHE A 122 -7.67 -26.49 -9.03
C PHE A 122 -6.64 -27.50 -8.53
N ASP A 123 -5.87 -27.11 -7.52
CA ASP A 123 -4.90 -27.95 -6.82
C ASP A 123 -5.12 -27.87 -5.29
N PRO A 124 -5.50 -28.98 -4.61
CA PRO A 124 -5.78 -30.29 -5.20
C PRO A 124 -7.08 -30.29 -6.01
N ASP A 125 -7.16 -31.17 -7.01
CA ASP A 125 -8.35 -31.26 -7.86
C ASP A 125 -9.58 -31.75 -7.08
N SER A 126 -9.39 -32.73 -6.19
CA SER A 126 -10.39 -33.20 -5.23
C SER A 126 -10.00 -32.82 -3.81
N VAL A 127 -10.97 -32.34 -3.03
CA VAL A 127 -10.77 -31.95 -1.63
C VAL A 127 -11.54 -32.91 -0.73
N LEU A 128 -10.87 -33.51 0.27
CA LEU A 128 -11.50 -34.46 1.18
C LEU A 128 -12.67 -33.80 1.94
N GLY A 129 -13.86 -34.42 1.86
CA GLY A 129 -15.07 -33.94 2.54
C GLY A 129 -15.84 -32.84 1.79
N TRP A 130 -15.37 -32.43 0.60
CA TRP A 130 -15.98 -31.40 -0.22
C TRP A 130 -16.25 -31.90 -1.63
N GLU A 131 -17.41 -31.53 -2.18
CA GLU A 131 -17.74 -31.69 -3.59
C GLU A 131 -17.63 -30.34 -4.29
N ARG A 132 -17.02 -30.31 -5.50
CA ARG A 132 -16.89 -29.10 -6.30
C ARG A 132 -17.69 -29.23 -7.58
N ASP A 133 -18.61 -28.29 -7.79
CA ASP A 133 -19.39 -28.18 -9.02
C ASP A 133 -19.11 -26.86 -9.74
N TYR A 134 -19.23 -26.90 -11.07
CA TYR A 134 -19.18 -25.72 -11.91
C TYR A 134 -20.60 -25.22 -12.22
N ASN A 135 -20.91 -24.02 -11.76
CA ASN A 135 -22.21 -23.37 -11.89
C ASN A 135 -22.10 -22.02 -12.62
N GLY A 136 -21.08 -21.86 -13.46
CA GLY A 136 -20.81 -20.63 -14.21
C GLY A 136 -21.77 -20.40 -15.38
N PHE A 137 -21.90 -19.13 -15.79
CA PHE A 137 -22.65 -18.71 -16.98
C PHE A 137 -21.88 -18.92 -18.30
N CYS A 138 -20.54 -19.05 -18.22
CA CYS A 138 -19.64 -19.21 -19.36
C CYS A 138 -19.27 -20.68 -19.61
N THR A 139 -18.63 -20.97 -20.74
CA THR A 139 -18.19 -22.31 -21.13
C THR A 139 -16.85 -22.67 -20.52
N GLY A 140 -16.72 -22.80 -19.20
CA GLY A 140 -15.48 -23.25 -18.51
C GLY A 140 -14.21 -22.39 -18.70
N GLU A 141 -14.26 -21.45 -19.63
CA GLU A 141 -13.21 -20.53 -20.05
C GLU A 141 -13.83 -19.15 -20.29
N ILE A 142 -13.01 -18.11 -20.21
CA ILE A 142 -13.36 -16.73 -20.54
C ILE A 142 -12.45 -16.26 -21.67
N SER A 143 -13.00 -15.92 -22.82
CA SER A 143 -12.23 -15.33 -23.92
C SER A 143 -12.01 -13.83 -23.71
N GLU A 144 -10.90 -13.29 -24.24
CA GLU A 144 -10.62 -11.86 -24.25
C GLU A 144 -11.78 -11.08 -24.90
N SER A 145 -12.40 -11.67 -25.92
CA SER A 145 -13.52 -11.07 -26.65
C SER A 145 -14.81 -10.92 -25.82
N GLU A 146 -15.00 -11.76 -24.80
CA GLU A 146 -16.12 -11.65 -23.86
C GLU A 146 -15.88 -10.58 -22.78
N VAL A 147 -14.64 -10.13 -22.63
CA VAL A 147 -14.25 -9.07 -21.71
C VAL A 147 -14.19 -7.69 -22.42
N ASP A 148 -13.92 -7.67 -23.73
CA ASP A 148 -13.84 -6.45 -24.52
C ASP A 148 -15.24 -5.85 -24.76
N TYR A 149 -15.51 -4.70 -24.13
CA TYR A 149 -16.77 -3.95 -24.24
C TYR A 149 -17.28 -3.79 -25.68
N PHE A 150 -16.40 -3.48 -26.64
CA PHE A 150 -16.82 -3.25 -28.01
C PHE A 150 -17.30 -4.55 -28.66
N LYS A 151 -16.59 -5.65 -28.39
CA LYS A 151 -16.95 -6.98 -28.86
C LYS A 151 -18.27 -7.46 -28.24
N VAL A 152 -18.45 -7.28 -26.93
CA VAL A 152 -19.69 -7.65 -26.21
C VAL A 152 -20.91 -6.85 -26.71
N MET A 153 -20.71 -5.55 -26.94
CA MET A 153 -21.73 -4.69 -27.57
C MET A 153 -22.02 -5.09 -29.02
N GLY A 154 -21.21 -5.94 -29.66
CA GLY A 154 -21.36 -6.34 -31.05
C GLY A 154 -21.05 -5.21 -32.02
N CYS A 155 -20.21 -4.25 -31.61
CA CYS A 155 -19.90 -3.06 -32.40
C CYS A 155 -18.40 -2.93 -32.63
N GLU A 156 -18.03 -2.34 -33.77
CA GLU A 156 -16.64 -2.00 -34.00
C GLU A 156 -16.24 -0.78 -33.15
N ALA A 157 -15.01 -0.79 -32.63
CA ALA A 157 -14.46 0.35 -31.88
C ALA A 157 -14.62 1.65 -32.67
N GLY A 158 -15.38 2.61 -32.10
CA GLY A 158 -15.71 3.90 -32.71
C GLY A 158 -17.12 4.04 -33.27
N ASN A 159 -17.91 2.95 -33.37
CA ASN A 159 -19.28 2.94 -33.89
C ASN A 159 -20.30 2.53 -32.81
N VAL A 160 -20.19 3.09 -31.61
CA VAL A 160 -21.13 2.82 -30.51
C VAL A 160 -22.37 3.69 -30.68
N ASN A 161 -23.55 3.07 -30.70
CA ASN A 161 -24.84 3.77 -30.71
C ASN A 161 -25.56 3.58 -29.36
N LYS A 162 -26.73 4.20 -29.20
CA LYS A 162 -27.54 4.14 -27.97
C LYS A 162 -27.97 2.71 -27.62
N GLU A 163 -28.42 1.94 -28.61
CA GLU A 163 -28.88 0.55 -28.44
C GLU A 163 -27.76 -0.36 -27.93
N ASN A 164 -26.53 -0.17 -28.41
CA ASN A 164 -25.36 -0.91 -27.94
C ASN A 164 -25.09 -0.65 -26.45
N ILE A 165 -25.22 0.61 -26.02
CA ILE A 165 -25.03 1.00 -24.62
C ILE A 165 -26.14 0.40 -23.74
N GLU A 166 -27.40 0.48 -24.17
CA GLU A 166 -28.53 -0.09 -23.45
C GLU A 166 -28.42 -1.62 -23.32
N LYS A 167 -27.93 -2.30 -24.37
CA LYS A 167 -27.62 -3.74 -24.31
C LYS A 167 -26.56 -4.06 -23.27
N LEU A 168 -25.46 -3.30 -23.24
CA LEU A 168 -24.39 -3.49 -22.26
C LEU A 168 -24.93 -3.28 -20.84
N GLN A 169 -25.69 -2.20 -20.62
CA GLN A 169 -26.31 -1.91 -19.32
C GLN A 169 -27.23 -3.05 -18.86
N LEU A 170 -28.05 -3.60 -19.77
CA LEU A 170 -28.89 -4.76 -19.44
C LEU A 170 -28.05 -5.98 -19.04
N MET A 171 -26.96 -6.27 -19.76
CA MET A 171 -26.05 -7.37 -19.42
C MET A 171 -25.35 -7.15 -18.07
N GLU A 172 -25.01 -5.90 -17.74
CA GLU A 172 -24.45 -5.51 -16.45
C GLU A 172 -25.47 -5.69 -15.31
N GLU A 173 -26.74 -5.32 -15.53
CA GLU A 173 -27.83 -5.47 -14.58
C GLU A 173 -28.21 -6.93 -14.34
N THR A 174 -28.23 -7.76 -15.38
CA THR A 174 -28.55 -9.19 -15.29
C THR A 174 -27.34 -10.07 -14.98
N LEU A 175 -26.20 -9.46 -14.62
CA LEU A 175 -24.97 -10.16 -14.27
C LEU A 175 -24.42 -11.08 -15.39
N LEU A 176 -24.79 -10.85 -16.64
CA LEU A 176 -24.21 -11.54 -17.80
C LEU A 176 -22.87 -10.91 -18.22
N TYR A 177 -22.61 -9.68 -17.77
CA TYR A 177 -21.33 -8.99 -17.95
C TYR A 177 -20.91 -8.30 -16.63
N PRO A 178 -19.61 -8.30 -16.28
CA PRO A 178 -18.50 -8.97 -16.97
C PRO A 178 -18.56 -10.51 -16.86
N PRO A 179 -17.85 -11.28 -17.73
CA PRO A 179 -17.87 -12.74 -17.71
C PRO A 179 -17.29 -13.30 -16.41
N ARG A 180 -17.87 -14.42 -15.93
CA ARG A 180 -17.49 -15.04 -14.65
C ARG A 180 -17.43 -16.56 -14.70
N LEU A 181 -16.49 -17.13 -13.95
CA LEU A 181 -16.40 -18.56 -13.64
C LEU A 181 -16.85 -18.78 -12.19
N ARG A 182 -18.00 -19.43 -12.02
CA ARG A 182 -18.59 -19.69 -10.71
C ARG A 182 -18.47 -21.16 -10.34
N TYR A 183 -17.97 -21.40 -9.14
CA TYR A 183 -17.83 -22.71 -8.54
C TYR A 183 -18.54 -22.77 -7.20
N THR A 184 -19.12 -23.92 -6.90
CA THR A 184 -19.67 -24.23 -5.58
C THR A 184 -18.86 -25.34 -4.94
N PHE A 185 -18.53 -25.16 -3.67
CA PHE A 185 -17.90 -26.17 -2.83
C PHE A 185 -18.88 -26.54 -1.74
N SER A 186 -19.43 -27.75 -1.79
CA SER A 186 -20.42 -28.26 -0.84
C SER A 186 -19.74 -29.21 0.15
N CYS A 187 -19.86 -28.96 1.45
CA CYS A 187 -19.29 -29.83 2.47
C CYS A 187 -20.21 -31.05 2.72
N LEU A 188 -20.02 -32.14 1.97
CA LEU A 188 -20.84 -33.34 2.10
C LEU A 188 -20.51 -34.19 3.34
N ASN A 189 -19.29 -34.05 3.89
CA ASN A 189 -18.86 -34.84 5.04
C ASN A 189 -17.98 -34.01 5.98
N SER A 190 -18.64 -33.38 6.95
CA SER A 190 -18.02 -32.56 7.99
C SER A 190 -16.99 -33.34 8.82
N PHE A 191 -17.14 -34.66 8.99
CA PHE A 191 -16.25 -35.49 9.84
C PHE A 191 -14.84 -35.65 9.27
N ILE A 192 -14.71 -35.66 7.94
CA ILE A 192 -13.41 -35.80 7.26
C ILE A 192 -12.87 -34.48 6.70
N ALA A 193 -13.71 -33.45 6.63
CA ALA A 193 -13.30 -32.11 6.25
C ALA A 193 -12.43 -31.48 7.35
N LEU A 194 -11.30 -30.89 6.96
CA LEU A 194 -10.47 -30.10 7.87
C LEU A 194 -11.16 -28.76 8.19
N ASP A 195 -10.95 -28.24 9.40
CA ASP A 195 -11.51 -26.95 9.85
C ASP A 195 -11.26 -25.80 8.86
N THR A 196 -10.10 -25.82 8.21
CA THR A 196 -9.77 -24.92 7.12
C THR A 196 -8.95 -25.66 6.07
N THR A 197 -9.41 -25.62 4.82
CA THR A 197 -8.71 -26.22 3.68
C THR A 197 -8.40 -25.14 2.65
N LYS A 198 -7.18 -25.15 2.12
CA LYS A 198 -6.76 -24.22 1.05
C LYS A 198 -6.73 -24.96 -0.27
N VAL A 199 -7.43 -24.43 -1.27
CA VAL A 199 -7.42 -24.92 -2.66
C VAL A 199 -6.83 -23.83 -3.53
N LYS A 200 -5.90 -24.15 -4.41
CA LYS A 200 -5.33 -23.19 -5.34
C LYS A 200 -6.11 -23.21 -6.64
N ALA A 201 -6.68 -22.08 -7.04
CA ALA A 201 -7.16 -21.85 -8.39
C ALA A 201 -5.96 -21.43 -9.27
N ILE A 202 -5.58 -22.29 -10.20
CA ILE A 202 -4.48 -22.12 -11.14
C ILE A 202 -5.06 -21.70 -12.49
N PHE A 203 -4.74 -20.49 -12.93
CA PHE A 203 -5.24 -19.96 -14.18
C PHE A 203 -4.23 -20.15 -15.32
N SER A 204 -4.75 -20.49 -16.48
CA SER A 204 -4.02 -20.64 -17.76
C SER A 204 -4.61 -19.68 -18.79
N GLY A 205 -3.91 -19.36 -19.89
CA GLY A 205 -4.39 -18.39 -20.88
C GLY A 205 -3.92 -16.96 -20.69
N MET A 206 -2.81 -16.79 -19.97
CA MET A 206 -2.26 -15.48 -19.61
C MET A 206 -0.76 -15.45 -19.80
N SER A 207 -0.25 -14.26 -20.13
CA SER A 207 1.19 -14.00 -20.28
C SER A 207 2.02 -14.34 -19.04
N LYS A 208 1.40 -14.44 -17.85
CA LYS A 208 2.05 -14.83 -16.59
C LYS A 208 1.16 -15.83 -15.83
N PRO A 209 1.74 -16.88 -15.21
CA PRO A 209 1.00 -17.79 -14.36
C PRO A 209 0.36 -17.05 -13.18
N LEU A 210 -0.93 -17.31 -12.93
CA LEU A 210 -1.66 -16.75 -11.80
C LEU A 210 -2.20 -17.88 -10.94
N GLN A 211 -2.03 -17.73 -9.62
CA GLN A 211 -2.62 -18.62 -8.63
C GLN A 211 -3.35 -17.81 -7.58
N ILE A 212 -4.57 -18.21 -7.24
CA ILE A 212 -5.38 -17.60 -6.20
C ILE A 212 -5.76 -18.67 -5.18
N ASN A 213 -5.54 -18.42 -3.89
CA ASN A 213 -5.92 -19.35 -2.84
C ASN A 213 -7.38 -19.15 -2.46
N VAL A 214 -8.17 -20.22 -2.59
CA VAL A 214 -9.53 -20.36 -2.06
C VAL A 214 -9.42 -20.97 -0.67
N THR A 215 -10.10 -20.39 0.31
CA THR A 215 -10.09 -20.91 1.70
C THR A 215 -11.46 -21.45 2.07
N LEU A 216 -11.58 -22.77 2.07
CA LEU A 216 -12.79 -23.46 2.49
C LEU A 216 -12.78 -23.61 4.01
N LYS A 217 -13.86 -23.21 4.67
CA LYS A 217 -14.03 -23.36 6.11
C LYS A 217 -15.10 -24.39 6.38
N LYS A 218 -14.80 -25.35 7.25
CA LYS A 218 -15.78 -26.32 7.71
C LYS A 218 -16.98 -25.58 8.36
N PRO A 219 -18.22 -25.91 7.99
CA PRO A 219 -19.41 -25.37 8.66
C PRO A 219 -19.36 -25.72 10.15
N GLN A 220 -19.61 -24.75 11.03
CA GLN A 220 -19.65 -25.01 12.46
C GLN A 220 -20.92 -25.77 12.80
N GLU A 221 -20.78 -26.98 13.36
CA GLU A 221 -21.89 -27.68 14.00
C GLU A 221 -22.31 -26.87 15.24
N ASN A 222 -23.53 -26.32 15.19
CA ASN A 222 -24.18 -25.77 16.38
C ASN A 222 -24.52 -26.94 17.30
N GLU A 223 -23.66 -27.29 18.28
CA GLU A 223 -24.11 -27.93 19.51
C GLU A 223 -23.11 -27.84 20.66
N SER A 224 -23.51 -27.08 21.68
CA SER A 224 -23.56 -27.49 23.08
C SER A 224 -22.75 -28.73 23.51
N ALA A 225 -21.78 -28.49 24.39
CA ALA A 225 -21.22 -29.42 25.38
C ALA A 225 -20.51 -30.69 24.86
N SER A 226 -19.18 -30.70 24.94
CA SER A 226 -18.47 -31.27 26.10
C SER A 226 -16.95 -31.32 25.88
N THR A 227 -16.25 -30.87 26.92
CA THR A 227 -14.82 -30.83 27.11
C THR A 227 -14.15 -32.19 26.95
N THR A 228 -13.04 -32.28 26.21
CA THR A 228 -11.85 -32.99 26.71
C THR A 228 -10.58 -32.45 26.04
N GLN A 229 -9.69 -31.89 26.87
CA GLN A 229 -8.31 -31.59 26.53
C GLN A 229 -7.57 -32.88 26.17
N LEU A 230 -6.69 -32.84 25.16
CA LEU A 230 -5.45 -33.62 25.13
C LEU A 230 -4.46 -32.94 24.15
N THR A 231 -3.28 -32.66 24.68
CA THR A 231 -2.10 -32.00 24.08
C THR A 231 -1.47 -32.85 22.96
N PRO A 232 -0.79 -32.26 21.95
CA PRO A 232 -0.37 -32.95 20.73
C PRO A 232 1.04 -33.54 20.82
N PRO A 233 1.40 -34.56 19.99
CA PRO A 233 2.79 -34.91 19.73
C PRO A 233 3.27 -34.46 18.34
N LEU A 234 4.33 -33.64 18.36
CA LEU A 234 5.55 -33.68 17.55
C LEU A 234 5.45 -33.94 16.02
N THR A 235 5.68 -32.87 15.27
CA THR A 235 6.23 -32.86 13.90
C THR A 235 7.60 -33.56 13.79
N PRO A 236 7.91 -34.19 12.64
CA PRO A 236 9.27 -34.28 12.13
C PRO A 236 9.53 -33.32 10.96
N ASN A 237 10.76 -32.83 10.97
CA ASN A 237 11.39 -31.83 10.13
C ASN A 237 11.41 -32.15 8.62
N ILE A 238 11.21 -31.12 7.80
CA ILE A 238 11.94 -30.91 6.54
C ILE A 238 12.67 -29.58 6.68
N ALA A 239 13.98 -29.60 6.41
CA ALA A 239 14.95 -28.56 6.76
C ALA A 239 14.67 -27.17 6.12
N PRO A 240 14.89 -26.06 6.85
CA PRO A 240 14.91 -24.73 6.26
C PRO A 240 16.30 -24.42 5.65
N ALA A 241 16.30 -23.77 4.49
CA ALA A 241 17.48 -23.08 3.99
C ALA A 241 17.86 -21.91 4.93
N ASN A 242 19.15 -21.79 5.23
CA ASN A 242 19.76 -20.93 6.23
C ASN A 242 19.78 -19.42 5.90
N ASP A 243 20.01 -18.62 6.96
CA ASP A 243 20.72 -17.33 7.02
C ASP A 243 20.02 -15.95 7.06
N ILE A 244 18.68 -15.84 7.11
CA ILE A 244 18.04 -14.49 7.26
C ILE A 244 17.73 -14.13 8.74
N LYS A 245 17.76 -15.10 9.66
CA LYS A 245 17.34 -14.89 11.06
C LYS A 245 18.37 -14.20 11.99
N SER A 246 19.57 -13.85 11.52
CA SER A 246 20.65 -13.26 12.37
C SER A 246 21.02 -11.80 12.04
N ASP A 247 20.42 -11.18 11.03
CA ASP A 247 20.79 -9.82 10.62
C ASP A 247 20.03 -8.74 11.41
N ALA A 248 20.59 -8.35 12.55
CA ALA A 248 20.02 -7.34 13.44
C ALA A 248 19.81 -5.97 12.77
N VAL A 249 20.64 -5.64 11.77
CA VAL A 249 20.53 -4.38 11.02
C VAL A 249 19.34 -4.43 10.07
N LEU A 250 19.22 -5.50 9.29
CA LEU A 250 18.07 -5.70 8.43
C LEU A 250 16.75 -5.72 9.22
N MET A 251 16.70 -6.39 10.37
CA MET A 251 15.49 -6.45 11.19
C MET A 251 15.06 -5.07 11.71
N LYS A 252 16.00 -4.25 12.18
CA LYS A 252 15.72 -2.87 12.61
C LYS A 252 15.24 -1.98 11.45
N ILE A 253 15.88 -2.10 10.27
CA ILE A 253 15.43 -1.39 9.06
C ILE A 253 14.00 -1.80 8.69
N LEU A 254 13.71 -3.10 8.67
CA LEU A 254 12.39 -3.63 8.32
C LEU A 254 11.30 -3.19 9.30
N ILE A 255 11.60 -3.09 10.60
CA ILE A 255 10.64 -2.61 11.61
C ILE A 255 10.25 -1.16 11.36
N VAL A 256 11.22 -0.28 11.11
CA VAL A 256 10.95 1.14 10.84
C VAL A 256 10.22 1.34 9.52
N THR A 257 10.51 0.48 8.54
CA THR A 257 10.01 0.64 7.17
C THR A 257 8.72 -0.12 6.84
N ALA A 258 8.27 -1.01 7.73
CA ALA A 258 7.16 -1.94 7.48
C ALA A 258 5.88 -1.25 6.98
N ASP A 259 5.49 -0.14 7.59
CA ASP A 259 4.15 0.42 7.37
C ASP A 259 4.17 1.78 6.65
N ILE A 260 5.33 2.31 6.28
CA ILE A 260 5.40 3.64 5.61
C ILE A 260 4.76 3.59 4.22
N PHE A 261 4.88 2.45 3.56
CA PHE A 261 4.37 2.24 2.22
C PHE A 261 2.93 1.72 2.23
N CYS A 262 2.28 1.52 3.39
CA CYS A 262 0.94 0.94 3.44
C CYS A 262 -0.09 1.74 2.62
N ASP A 263 0.04 3.07 2.63
CA ASP A 263 -0.80 4.02 1.88
C ASP A 263 -0.26 4.34 0.47
N ASP A 264 0.87 3.74 0.05
CA ASP A 264 1.42 3.87 -1.31
C ASP A 264 0.69 2.93 -2.28
N HIS A 265 -0.65 2.99 -2.28
CA HIS A 265 -1.54 2.17 -3.10
C HIS A 265 -1.37 2.36 -4.62
N ARG A 266 -0.45 3.22 -5.05
CA ARG A 266 -0.20 3.62 -6.44
C ARG A 266 1.22 3.27 -6.93
N GLY A 267 1.98 2.48 -6.16
CA GLY A 267 3.23 1.86 -6.61
C GLY A 267 4.42 2.80 -6.87
N SER A 268 4.26 4.12 -6.71
CA SER A 268 5.26 5.09 -7.16
C SER A 268 6.43 5.26 -6.18
N LYS A 269 6.20 5.21 -4.86
CA LYS A 269 7.25 5.54 -3.89
C LYS A 269 8.15 4.35 -3.60
N TRP A 270 7.59 3.14 -3.45
CA TRP A 270 8.42 1.94 -3.23
C TRP A 270 9.33 1.63 -4.44
N PHE A 271 8.86 1.88 -5.67
CA PHE A 271 9.63 1.59 -6.87
C PHE A 271 10.82 2.56 -6.99
N VAL A 272 10.58 3.87 -6.77
CA VAL A 272 11.64 4.87 -6.73
C VAL A 272 12.59 4.62 -5.56
N PHE A 273 12.06 4.23 -4.40
CA PHE A 273 12.86 3.80 -3.25
C PHE A 273 13.83 2.68 -3.63
N GLY A 274 13.33 1.63 -4.30
CA GLY A 274 14.13 0.51 -4.78
C GLY A 274 15.22 0.93 -5.77
N LEU A 275 14.92 1.84 -6.70
CA LEU A 275 15.92 2.41 -7.62
C LEU A 275 17.01 3.19 -6.86
N LYS A 276 16.62 3.93 -5.81
CA LYS A 276 17.55 4.70 -4.97
C LYS A 276 18.40 3.83 -4.06
N LEU A 277 17.93 2.63 -3.71
CA LEU A 277 18.73 1.57 -3.09
C LEU A 277 19.74 0.94 -4.06
N GLY A 278 19.67 1.27 -5.36
CA GLY A 278 20.58 0.75 -6.39
C GLY A 278 20.10 -0.53 -7.08
N LEU A 279 18.84 -0.95 -6.83
CA LEU A 279 18.23 -2.05 -7.57
C LEU A 279 17.89 -1.62 -8.99
N ASN A 280 18.05 -2.52 -9.95
CA ASN A 280 17.69 -2.25 -11.34
C ASN A 280 16.21 -2.54 -11.63
N ILE A 281 15.71 -1.96 -12.72
CA ILE A 281 14.31 -2.10 -13.16
C ILE A 281 13.87 -3.58 -13.26
N PRO A 282 14.65 -4.50 -13.85
CA PRO A 282 14.30 -5.93 -13.84
C PRO A 282 14.13 -6.55 -12.45
N GLN A 283 15.00 -6.21 -11.49
CA GLN A 283 14.91 -6.68 -10.11
C GLN A 283 13.65 -6.17 -9.41
N LEU A 284 13.32 -4.89 -9.61
CA LEU A 284 12.12 -4.28 -9.03
C LEU A 284 10.84 -4.83 -9.63
N HIS A 285 10.78 -5.01 -10.95
CA HIS A 285 9.65 -5.70 -11.57
C HIS A 285 9.53 -7.15 -11.11
N LYS A 286 10.63 -7.85 -10.86
CA LYS A 286 10.57 -9.19 -10.28
C LYS A 286 9.95 -9.18 -8.88
N ILE A 287 10.29 -8.20 -8.04
CA ILE A 287 9.67 -7.99 -6.72
C ILE A 287 8.17 -7.64 -6.87
N GLU A 288 7.83 -6.74 -7.78
CA GLU A 288 6.45 -6.36 -8.09
C GLU A 288 5.60 -7.56 -8.55
N ILE A 289 6.21 -8.50 -9.28
CA ILE A 289 5.57 -9.73 -9.74
C ILE A 289 5.38 -10.76 -8.63
N GLN A 290 6.31 -10.82 -7.66
CA GLN A 290 6.34 -11.88 -6.64
C GLN A 290 5.51 -11.55 -5.39
N TYR A 291 5.24 -10.27 -5.16
CA TYR A 291 4.60 -9.79 -3.95
C TYR A 291 3.33 -8.97 -4.27
N ASN A 292 2.53 -8.61 -3.27
CA ASN A 292 1.15 -8.16 -3.51
C ASN A 292 0.77 -6.85 -2.82
N THR A 293 1.62 -6.32 -1.95
CA THR A 293 1.37 -5.05 -1.27
C THR A 293 2.59 -4.14 -1.34
N PRO A 294 2.42 -2.81 -1.37
CA PRO A 294 3.53 -1.86 -1.30
C PRO A 294 4.48 -2.09 -0.12
N THR A 295 3.93 -2.47 1.03
CA THR A 295 4.71 -2.94 2.20
C THR A 295 5.59 -4.14 1.85
N GLN A 296 5.06 -5.15 1.16
CA GLN A 296 5.85 -6.30 0.73
C GLN A 296 6.88 -5.89 -0.33
N PHE A 297 6.56 -4.99 -1.26
CA PHE A 297 7.51 -4.52 -2.26
C PHE A 297 8.71 -3.79 -1.65
N ALA A 298 8.46 -2.89 -0.70
CA ALA A 298 9.52 -2.20 0.03
C ALA A 298 10.37 -3.16 0.88
N ARG A 299 9.71 -4.10 1.58
CA ARG A 299 10.37 -5.15 2.37
C ARG A 299 11.30 -6.01 1.51
N GLU A 300 10.84 -6.41 0.34
CA GLU A 300 11.57 -7.33 -0.54
C GLU A 300 12.66 -6.60 -1.34
N SER A 301 12.46 -5.31 -1.61
CA SER A 301 13.53 -4.42 -2.08
C SER A 301 14.66 -4.32 -1.06
N LEU A 302 14.33 -4.18 0.23
CA LEU A 302 15.32 -4.15 1.31
C LEU A 302 16.03 -5.49 1.50
N LEU A 303 15.30 -6.61 1.41
CA LEU A 303 15.89 -7.95 1.46
C LEU A 303 16.85 -8.16 0.30
N LEU A 304 16.45 -7.84 -0.92
CA LEU A 304 17.29 -7.98 -2.11
C LEU A 304 18.51 -7.06 -2.03
N TRP A 305 18.32 -5.79 -1.71
CA TRP A 305 19.42 -4.84 -1.47
C TRP A 305 20.42 -5.39 -0.45
N ARG A 306 19.93 -5.98 0.64
CA ARG A 306 20.77 -6.54 1.71
C ARG A 306 21.56 -7.77 1.28
N THR A 307 21.03 -8.59 0.37
CA THR A 307 21.78 -9.73 -0.19
C THR A 307 23.02 -9.30 -0.97
N GLU A 308 22.95 -8.14 -1.64
CA GLU A 308 24.06 -7.55 -2.41
C GLU A 308 24.96 -6.67 -1.54
N ASN A 309 24.43 -6.13 -0.43
CA ASN A 309 25.10 -5.17 0.45
C ASN A 309 25.21 -5.70 1.89
N LYS A 310 25.77 -6.90 2.07
CA LYS A 310 25.82 -7.62 3.36
C LYS A 310 26.54 -6.89 4.51
N THR A 311 27.46 -5.98 4.19
CA THR A 311 28.22 -5.20 5.19
C THR A 311 27.76 -3.75 5.26
N ALA A 312 26.80 -3.33 4.43
CA ALA A 312 26.29 -1.97 4.48
C ALA A 312 25.56 -1.70 5.79
N THR A 313 25.67 -0.47 6.26
CA THR A 313 24.98 0.04 7.43
C THR A 313 23.61 0.61 7.03
N TRP A 314 22.92 1.33 7.91
CA TRP A 314 21.57 1.84 7.66
C TRP A 314 21.56 3.14 6.82
N GLU A 315 22.68 3.85 6.73
CA GLU A 315 22.81 5.16 6.08
C GLU A 315 22.37 5.16 4.60
N PRO A 316 22.70 4.16 3.75
CA PRO A 316 22.21 4.13 2.36
C PRO A 316 20.69 4.02 2.26
N VAL A 317 20.06 3.35 3.23
CA VAL A 317 18.60 3.22 3.29
C VAL A 317 17.97 4.54 3.73
N ALA A 318 18.54 5.23 4.72
CA ALA A 318 18.10 6.56 5.13
C ALA A 318 18.21 7.57 3.99
N ALA A 319 19.32 7.58 3.25
CA ALA A 319 19.50 8.45 2.08
C ALA A 319 18.46 8.17 0.99
N ALA A 320 18.13 6.90 0.74
CA ALA A 320 17.08 6.52 -0.20
C ALA A 320 15.70 7.03 0.26
N LEU A 321 15.37 6.91 1.55
CA LEU A 321 14.12 7.44 2.14
C LEU A 321 14.03 8.97 2.05
N GLU A 322 15.12 9.70 2.32
CA GLU A 322 15.12 11.16 2.18
C GLU A 322 14.87 11.62 0.74
N SER A 323 15.41 10.87 -0.23
CA SER A 323 15.31 11.22 -1.66
C SER A 323 13.90 11.06 -2.25
N ILE A 324 12.99 10.44 -1.51
CA ILE A 324 11.57 10.25 -1.87
C ILE A 324 10.62 10.99 -0.91
N ASP A 325 11.12 12.06 -0.30
CA ASP A 325 10.39 12.93 0.63
C ASP A 325 9.93 12.25 1.93
N LEU A 326 10.58 11.15 2.36
CA LEU A 326 10.31 10.45 3.63
C LEU A 326 11.35 10.77 4.72
N LYS A 327 11.68 12.06 4.87
CA LYS A 327 12.70 12.55 5.82
C LYS A 327 12.42 12.22 7.29
N SER A 328 11.16 12.30 7.72
CA SER A 328 10.78 11.94 9.10
C SER A 328 11.10 10.48 9.44
N VAL A 329 10.99 9.59 8.46
CA VAL A 329 11.32 8.18 8.62
C VAL A 329 12.84 7.97 8.59
N ALA A 330 13.57 8.65 7.70
CA ALA A 330 15.02 8.58 7.70
C ALA A 330 15.61 8.94 9.08
N ILE A 331 15.05 9.97 9.73
CA ILE A 331 15.38 10.37 11.11
C ILE A 331 14.99 9.29 12.14
N GLN A 332 13.82 8.66 11.99
CA GLN A 332 13.39 7.56 12.87
C GLN A 332 14.30 6.33 12.72
N LEU A 333 14.71 6.01 11.50
CA LEU A 333 15.62 4.92 11.19
C LEU A 333 16.98 5.19 11.82
N GLU A 334 17.50 6.38 11.61
CA GLU A 334 18.72 6.86 12.25
C GLU A 334 18.67 6.70 13.77
N GLY A 335 17.57 7.08 14.42
CA GLY A 335 17.41 6.92 15.87
C GLY A 335 17.47 5.46 16.36
N GLN A 336 16.86 4.52 15.63
CA GLN A 336 16.91 3.09 15.95
C GLN A 336 18.32 2.47 15.88
N PHE A 337 19.22 3.10 15.13
CA PHE A 337 20.63 2.70 15.04
C PHE A 337 21.55 3.56 15.90
N LYS A 338 21.12 4.76 16.28
CA LYS A 338 21.78 5.59 17.30
C LYS A 338 21.65 5.01 18.71
N GLU A 339 20.69 4.12 18.97
CA GLU A 339 20.69 3.27 20.19
C GLU A 339 21.94 2.36 20.33
N GLN A 340 22.80 2.26 19.30
CA GLN A 340 24.07 1.52 19.36
C GLN A 340 25.32 2.36 19.11
N ARG A 341 25.20 3.68 19.00
CA ARG A 341 26.35 4.52 19.35
C ARG A 341 26.33 4.64 20.88
N PRO A 342 27.44 4.44 21.60
CA PRO A 342 27.53 5.07 22.90
C PRO A 342 27.18 6.54 22.67
N MET A 343 26.17 7.06 23.38
CA MET A 343 25.85 8.49 23.33
C MET A 343 27.17 9.24 23.35
N PRO A 344 27.37 10.27 22.51
CA PRO A 344 28.44 11.21 22.75
C PRO A 344 28.27 11.65 24.20
N THR A 345 29.24 11.36 25.05
CA THR A 345 29.21 11.85 26.42
C THR A 345 29.37 13.36 26.30
N LEU A 346 28.24 14.07 26.22
CA LEU A 346 28.25 15.52 26.17
C LEU A 346 29.01 15.99 27.41
N PRO A 347 30.01 16.88 27.26
CA PRO A 347 30.67 17.45 28.41
C PRO A 347 29.62 18.06 29.34
N ASN A 348 29.77 17.91 30.66
CA ASN A 348 28.85 18.51 31.61
C ASN A 348 28.68 20.03 31.38
N SER A 349 29.69 20.71 30.85
CA SER A 349 29.60 22.13 30.48
C SER A 349 28.56 22.42 29.37
N VAL A 350 28.32 21.49 28.44
CA VAL A 350 27.33 21.63 27.36
C VAL A 350 25.93 21.27 27.88
N LEU A 351 25.82 20.22 28.68
CA LEU A 351 24.56 19.81 29.31
C LEU A 351 24.01 20.86 30.26
N GLU A 352 24.89 21.54 30.99
CA GLU A 352 24.53 22.58 31.96
C GLU A 352 24.40 23.98 31.32
N ALA A 353 24.64 24.11 30.00
CA ALA A 353 24.49 25.38 29.29
C ALA A 353 23.01 25.72 29.05
N GLU A 354 22.70 27.02 29.13
CA GLU A 354 21.37 27.54 28.83
C GLU A 354 21.11 27.51 27.31
N PRO A 355 19.97 26.95 26.88
CA PRO A 355 19.61 26.91 25.48
C PRO A 355 19.08 28.29 25.03
N SER A 356 19.39 28.71 23.80
CA SER A 356 18.74 29.91 23.25
C SER A 356 17.29 29.58 22.86
N LEU A 357 16.36 30.52 23.07
CA LEU A 357 14.95 30.35 22.68
C LEU A 357 14.77 29.97 21.20
N PRO A 358 15.50 30.58 20.24
CA PRO A 358 15.44 30.15 18.84
C PRO A 358 15.91 28.71 18.62
N ALA A 359 16.96 28.28 19.31
CA ALA A 359 17.45 26.91 19.21
C ALA A 359 16.43 25.91 19.77
N LEU A 360 15.81 26.20 20.91
CA LEU A 360 14.72 25.37 21.47
C LEU A 360 13.56 25.27 20.51
N ASN A 361 13.12 26.38 19.94
CA ASN A 361 11.95 26.34 19.06
C ASN A 361 12.24 25.56 17.77
N ASN A 362 13.43 25.72 17.19
CA ASN A 362 13.80 25.02 15.96
C ASN A 362 14.07 23.52 16.17
N LEU A 363 14.72 23.15 17.26
CA LEU A 363 15.13 21.76 17.52
C LEU A 363 14.03 20.95 18.22
N VAL A 364 13.23 21.61 19.06
CA VAL A 364 12.22 20.95 19.91
C VAL A 364 10.82 21.38 19.50
N GLY A 365 10.49 22.67 19.59
CA GLY A 365 9.13 23.18 19.37
C GLY A 365 8.54 22.75 18.03
N ALA A 366 9.29 22.88 16.94
CA ALA A 366 8.89 22.50 15.58
C ALA A 366 8.80 20.98 15.33
N LYS A 367 9.25 20.14 16.26
CA LYS A 367 9.28 18.67 16.11
C LYS A 367 8.24 17.96 16.96
N ILE A 368 7.74 18.62 18.01
CA ILE A 368 6.72 18.08 18.93
C ILE A 368 5.55 19.04 19.09
N GLU A 369 5.16 19.74 18.01
CA GLU A 369 4.24 20.88 18.00
C GLU A 369 2.93 20.65 18.78
N ASP A 370 2.39 19.43 18.80
CA ASP A 370 1.17 19.05 19.52
C ASP A 370 1.34 18.87 21.04
N LYS A 371 2.58 18.95 21.57
CA LYS A 371 2.92 18.60 22.95
C LYS A 371 3.33 19.77 23.84
N TYR A 372 3.08 21.03 23.44
CA TYR A 372 3.48 22.21 24.24
C TYR A 372 2.93 22.18 25.67
N HIS A 373 1.70 21.68 25.84
CA HIS A 373 1.06 21.56 27.14
C HIS A 373 1.75 20.52 28.03
N LEU A 374 2.09 19.35 27.48
CA LEU A 374 2.79 18.30 28.22
C LEU A 374 4.22 18.72 28.56
N PHE A 375 4.90 19.38 27.64
CA PHE A 375 6.24 19.92 27.87
C PHE A 375 6.21 20.99 28.96
N GLY A 376 5.25 21.92 28.90
CA GLY A 376 5.02 22.95 29.91
C GLY A 376 4.79 22.39 31.31
N ILE A 377 4.00 21.32 31.45
CA ILE A 377 3.81 20.63 32.73
C ILE A 377 5.12 20.00 33.21
N ALA A 378 5.87 19.37 32.30
CA ALA A 378 7.12 18.68 32.64
C ALA A 378 8.20 19.65 33.17
N VAL A 379 8.21 20.90 32.70
CA VAL A 379 9.09 21.97 33.22
C VAL A 379 8.48 22.74 34.41
N GLY A 380 7.33 22.32 34.92
CA GLY A 380 6.72 22.87 36.13
C GLY A 380 5.86 24.13 35.95
N LEU A 381 5.45 24.46 34.72
CA LEU A 381 4.53 25.57 34.49
C LEU A 381 3.11 25.25 34.98
N ASN A 382 2.39 26.31 35.40
CA ASN A 382 1.04 26.17 35.91
C ASN A 382 0.06 25.69 34.82
N GLU A 383 -0.65 24.59 35.09
CA GLU A 383 -1.60 23.99 34.14
C GLU A 383 -2.71 24.96 33.71
N GLY A 384 -3.20 25.81 34.62
CA GLY A 384 -4.20 26.83 34.31
C GLY A 384 -3.68 27.89 33.34
N ARG A 385 -2.40 28.26 33.44
CA ARG A 385 -1.74 29.17 32.49
C ARG A 385 -1.55 28.50 31.12
N LEU A 386 -1.09 27.25 31.08
CA LEU A 386 -0.90 26.49 29.85
C LEU A 386 -2.21 26.30 29.06
N ARG A 387 -3.32 26.06 29.76
CA ARG A 387 -4.67 26.00 29.17
C ARG A 387 -5.19 27.35 28.66
N GLY A 388 -4.58 28.47 29.05
CA GLY A 388 -4.93 29.80 28.55
C GLY A 388 -4.15 30.21 27.30
N LEU A 389 -3.05 29.52 26.98
CA LEU A 389 -2.19 29.86 25.84
C LEU A 389 -2.87 29.64 24.48
N ASP A 390 -3.89 28.79 24.41
CA ASP A 390 -4.66 28.57 23.18
C ASP A 390 -5.52 29.78 22.77
N LYS A 391 -5.91 30.62 23.74
CA LYS A 391 -6.66 31.86 23.53
C LYS A 391 -5.78 33.02 23.09
N ASP A 392 -4.57 33.09 23.63
CA ASP A 392 -3.64 34.20 23.41
C ASP A 392 -2.72 33.97 22.19
N TYR A 393 -2.45 32.70 21.84
CA TYR A 393 -1.53 32.31 20.77
C TYR A 393 -2.19 31.35 19.77
N PRO A 394 -2.43 31.78 18.51
CA PRO A 394 -3.13 30.98 17.50
C PRO A 394 -2.42 29.69 17.10
N THR A 395 -1.10 29.69 17.01
CA THR A 395 -0.32 28.55 16.50
C THR A 395 0.37 27.76 17.60
N CYS A 396 0.55 26.45 17.39
CA CYS A 396 1.32 25.59 18.30
C CYS A 396 2.77 26.08 18.49
N GLN A 397 3.36 26.66 17.44
CA GLN A 397 4.71 27.21 17.49
C GLN A 397 4.78 28.45 18.40
N GLU A 398 3.82 29.36 18.31
CA GLU A 398 3.73 30.52 19.22
C GLU A 398 3.50 30.08 20.67
N ARG A 399 2.70 29.03 20.88
CA ARG A 399 2.48 28.45 22.21
C ARG A 399 3.76 27.84 22.78
N PHE A 400 4.55 27.13 21.98
CA PHE A 400 5.85 26.60 22.41
C PHE A 400 6.85 27.69 22.72
N ASN A 401 6.93 28.74 21.88
CA ASN A 401 7.76 29.91 22.15
C ASN A 401 7.41 30.52 23.52
N GLN A 402 6.11 30.66 23.82
CA GLN A 402 5.68 31.18 25.10
C GLN A 402 6.01 30.24 26.25
N VAL A 403 5.86 28.92 26.09
CA VAL A 403 6.26 27.92 27.09
C VAL A 403 7.76 28.01 27.39
N PHE A 404 8.62 28.09 26.38
CA PHE A 404 10.07 28.22 26.57
C PHE A 404 10.45 29.54 27.24
N TYR A 405 9.80 30.64 26.84
CA TYR A 405 10.01 31.94 27.47
C TYR A 405 9.58 31.94 28.94
N GLU A 406 8.38 31.44 29.26
CA GLU A 406 7.91 31.39 30.66
C GLU A 406 8.78 30.47 31.51
N TRP A 407 9.19 29.31 30.99
CA TRP A 407 10.11 28.42 31.69
C TRP A 407 11.45 29.09 32.01
N SER A 408 12.02 29.85 31.07
CA SER A 408 13.28 30.58 31.29
C SER A 408 13.20 31.64 32.40
N GLN A 409 11.98 32.08 32.76
CA GLN A 409 11.77 33.07 33.82
C GLN A 409 11.42 32.42 35.17
N VAL A 410 10.72 31.28 35.16
CA VAL A 410 10.18 30.64 36.36
C VAL A 410 11.22 29.82 37.11
N ASP A 411 12.05 29.05 36.40
CA ASP A 411 13.12 28.28 37.02
C ASP A 411 14.39 28.24 36.14
N PRO A 412 15.19 29.32 36.16
CA PRO A 412 16.40 29.43 35.36
C PRO A 412 17.43 28.32 35.62
N ASN A 413 17.43 27.73 36.84
CA ASN A 413 18.39 26.68 37.19
C ASN A 413 18.12 25.36 36.44
N THR A 414 16.87 25.16 36.03
CA THR A 414 16.44 24.01 35.22
C THR A 414 16.46 24.31 33.73
N PHE A 415 16.64 25.57 33.33
CA PHE A 415 16.62 25.99 31.93
C PHE A 415 17.93 25.61 31.20
N LYS A 416 18.15 24.30 31.04
CA LYS A 416 19.40 23.70 30.57
C LYS A 416 19.12 22.61 29.56
N TRP A 417 20.07 22.36 28.66
CA TRP A 417 19.97 21.28 27.68
C TRP A 417 19.77 19.90 28.31
N LYS A 418 20.35 19.67 29.48
CA LYS A 418 20.12 18.44 30.27
C LYS A 418 18.64 18.20 30.53
N THR A 419 17.93 19.20 31.04
CA THR A 419 16.51 19.10 31.38
C THR A 419 15.65 18.92 30.13
N VAL A 420 16.01 19.57 29.02
CA VAL A 420 15.34 19.36 27.72
C VAL A 420 15.44 17.89 27.27
N ILE A 421 16.64 17.32 27.33
CA ILE A 421 16.90 15.93 26.91
C ILE A 421 16.13 14.95 27.82
N GLU A 422 16.20 15.13 29.14
CA GLU A 422 15.49 14.30 30.12
C GLU A 422 13.97 14.31 29.89
N ILE A 423 13.40 15.48 29.62
CA ILE A 423 11.96 15.63 29.36
C ILE A 423 11.56 14.96 28.04
N LEU A 424 12.34 15.12 26.98
CA LEU A 424 12.06 14.50 25.67
C LEU A 424 12.12 12.97 25.73
N GLN A 425 13.04 12.43 26.54
CA GLN A 425 13.19 10.99 26.78
C GLN A 425 12.17 10.43 27.78
N SER A 426 11.46 11.29 28.52
CA SER A 426 10.48 10.86 29.51
C SER A 426 9.29 10.12 28.87
N ASP A 427 8.68 9.22 29.63
CA ASP A 427 7.45 8.51 29.24
C ASP A 427 6.26 9.45 29.01
N THR A 428 6.34 10.70 29.49
CA THR A 428 5.32 11.73 29.31
C THR A 428 5.34 12.30 27.89
N ILE A 429 6.52 12.49 27.31
CA ILE A 429 6.68 13.10 25.98
C ILE A 429 6.94 12.05 24.91
N LYS A 430 7.69 10.97 25.22
CA LYS A 430 8.07 9.88 24.30
C LYS A 430 8.63 10.39 22.97
N ALA A 431 9.51 11.38 23.03
CA ALA A 431 10.16 11.99 21.86
C ALA A 431 11.67 11.71 21.87
N THR A 432 12.05 10.45 22.12
CA THR A 432 13.45 10.00 22.17
C THR A 432 14.23 10.35 20.90
N SER A 433 13.60 10.24 19.73
CA SER A 433 14.21 10.64 18.44
C SER A 433 14.52 12.14 18.36
N VAL A 434 13.73 13.00 19.01
CA VAL A 434 14.00 14.44 19.08
C VAL A 434 15.10 14.74 20.09
N ALA A 435 15.17 14.00 21.20
CA ALA A 435 16.27 14.10 22.16
C ALA A 435 17.61 13.75 21.50
N GLU A 436 17.64 12.74 20.65
CA GLU A 436 18.82 12.34 19.88
C GLU A 436 19.27 13.42 18.89
N LEU A 437 18.33 14.08 18.20
CA LEU A 437 18.64 15.22 17.33
C LEU A 437 19.24 16.40 18.10
N VAL A 438 18.72 16.68 19.31
CA VAL A 438 19.27 17.71 20.20
C VAL A 438 20.69 17.34 20.63
N ILE A 439 20.92 16.09 21.07
CA ILE A 439 22.25 15.61 21.47
C ILE A 439 23.26 15.71 20.32
N GLU A 440 22.86 15.33 19.11
CA GLU A 440 23.72 15.41 17.94
C GLU A 440 24.06 16.85 17.58
N HIS A 441 23.08 17.76 17.61
CA HIS A 441 23.31 19.18 17.39
C HIS A 441 24.31 19.75 18.42
N LEU A 442 24.12 19.42 19.70
CA LEU A 442 25.01 19.85 20.79
C LEU A 442 26.40 19.21 20.74
N SER A 443 26.54 18.05 20.12
CA SER A 443 27.83 17.40 19.90
C SER A 443 28.61 18.01 18.72
N SER A 444 27.94 18.80 17.89
CA SER A 444 28.50 19.47 16.71
C SER A 444 28.91 20.93 16.95
N ILE A 445 28.61 21.47 18.14
CA ILE A 445 28.98 22.81 18.63
C ILE A 445 30.17 22.66 19.56
#